data_AF-A0A355B8L7-F1
#
_entry.id   AF-A0A355B8L7-F1
#
_cell.length_a   1.000
_cell.length_b   1.000
_cell.length_c   1.000
_cell.angle_alpha   90.00
_cell.angle_beta   90.00
_cell.angle_gamma   90.00
#
_symmetry.space_group_name_H-M   'P 1'
#
loop_
_entity.id
_entity.type
_entity.pdbx_description
1 polymer ?
#
loop_
_entity_poly.entity_id
_entity_poly.type
_entity_poly.pdbx_seq_one_letter_code
_entity_poly.pdbx_strand_id
1 'polypeptide(L)'
;MNNFSVNTITRKNVERMKPYSSARDEFKDFNQKMIYLDANENPFFNGVNRYPDPKQLELKDAIAQNKGLRTENILIGNGSDEVLDLLFRAFCEP
;
A
#
# COMPACT_ATOMS: atom_id res chain seq x y z
N MET A 1 -21.08 -22.95 -26.12
CA MET A 1 -20.26 -21.85 -25.58
C MET A 1 -19.83 -22.26 -24.18
N ASN A 2 -18.52 -22.34 -23.90
CA ASN A 2 -18.06 -22.58 -22.53
C ASN A 2 -18.39 -21.35 -21.69
N ASN A 3 -19.22 -21.53 -20.66
CA ASN A 3 -19.52 -20.48 -19.68
C ASN A 3 -18.27 -20.23 -18.83
N PHE A 4 -17.55 -19.16 -19.15
CA PHE A 4 -16.48 -18.66 -18.28
C PHE A 4 -17.08 -18.12 -16.98
N SER A 5 -16.47 -18.46 -15.84
CA SER A 5 -16.82 -17.93 -14.53
C SER A 5 -15.56 -17.56 -13.75
N VAL A 6 -15.48 -16.30 -13.29
CA VAL A 6 -14.33 -15.80 -12.51
C VAL A 6 -14.10 -16.63 -11.25
N ASN A 7 -15.17 -17.15 -10.63
CA ASN A 7 -15.05 -17.98 -9.42
C ASN A 7 -14.30 -19.28 -9.67
N THR A 8 -14.25 -19.78 -10.92
CA THR A 8 -13.54 -21.01 -11.26
C THR A 8 -12.03 -20.83 -11.39
N ILE A 9 -11.54 -19.59 -11.49
CA ILE A 9 -10.11 -19.25 -11.62
C ILE A 9 -9.53 -18.58 -10.37
N THR A 10 -10.36 -18.17 -9.41
CA THR A 10 -9.92 -17.56 -8.15
C THR A 10 -9.35 -18.61 -7.20
N ARG A 11 -8.28 -18.28 -6.48
CA ARG A 11 -7.73 -19.17 -5.44
C ARG A 11 -8.75 -19.38 -4.32
N LYS A 12 -8.91 -20.62 -3.84
CA LYS A 12 -9.88 -20.97 -2.78
C LYS A 12 -9.72 -20.14 -1.50
N ASN A 13 -8.49 -19.76 -1.13
CA ASN A 13 -8.25 -18.92 0.04
C ASN A 13 -8.75 -17.48 -0.17
N VAL A 14 -8.61 -16.94 -1.38
CA VAL A 14 -9.12 -15.60 -1.74
C VAL A 14 -10.65 -15.61 -1.86
N GLU A 15 -11.23 -16.68 -2.40
CA GLU A 15 -12.69 -16.83 -2.47
C GLU A 15 -13.34 -16.87 -1.07
N ARG A 16 -12.69 -17.53 -0.12
CA ARG A 16 -13.23 -17.74 1.23
C ARG A 16 -12.89 -16.63 2.22
N MET A 17 -11.85 -15.84 1.96
CA MET A 17 -11.43 -14.81 2.91
C MET A 17 -12.48 -13.71 2.99
N LYS A 18 -12.77 -13.26 4.21
CA LYS A 18 -13.56 -12.05 4.42
C LYS A 18 -12.59 -10.87 4.38
N PRO A 19 -12.87 -9.83 3.57
CA PRO A 19 -12.02 -8.66 3.55
C PRO A 19 -12.01 -8.01 4.94
N TYR A 20 -10.90 -7.38 5.27
CA TYR A 20 -10.84 -6.53 6.46
C TYR A 20 -11.88 -5.41 6.31
N SER A 21 -12.68 -5.18 7.36
CA SER A 21 -13.62 -4.08 7.44
C SER A 21 -12.99 -2.97 8.25
N SER A 22 -12.80 -1.82 7.61
CA SER A 22 -12.36 -0.62 8.30
C SER A 22 -13.55 0.05 9.00
N ALA A 23 -13.29 0.94 9.95
CA ALA A 23 -14.33 1.75 10.59
C ALA A 23 -15.11 2.65 9.59
N ARG A 24 -14.59 2.87 8.36
CA ARG A 24 -15.29 3.60 7.29
C ARG A 24 -16.34 2.78 6.56
N ASP A 25 -16.30 1.44 6.63
CA ASP A 25 -17.23 0.58 5.90
C ASP A 25 -18.65 0.51 6.51
N GLU A 26 -18.81 0.99 7.76
CA GLU A 26 -20.09 1.01 8.49
C GLU A 26 -20.94 2.27 8.24
N PHE A 27 -20.47 3.25 7.46
CA PHE A 27 -21.22 4.47 7.11
C PHE A 27 -21.28 4.67 5.59
N LYS A 28 -22.49 4.57 4.99
CA LYS A 28 -22.70 4.82 3.55
C LYS A 28 -23.84 5.80 3.31
N ASP A 29 -23.49 7.01 2.90
CA ASP A 29 -24.38 7.97 2.25
C ASP A 29 -23.60 8.59 1.09
N PHE A 30 -24.04 8.41 -0.16
CA PHE A 30 -23.27 8.82 -1.35
C PHE A 30 -24.15 9.45 -2.42
N ASN A 31 -24.14 10.79 -2.44
CA ASN A 31 -24.33 11.60 -3.63
C ASN A 31 -23.59 12.93 -3.44
N GLN A 32 -22.36 13.04 -3.95
CA GLN A 32 -21.65 14.33 -4.07
C GLN A 32 -20.48 14.27 -5.06
N LYS A 33 -20.20 15.42 -5.69
CA LYS A 33 -19.04 15.64 -6.56
C LYS A 33 -17.78 15.59 -5.69
N MET A 34 -16.88 14.63 -5.96
CA MET A 34 -15.74 14.36 -5.07
C MET A 34 -14.51 15.21 -5.43
N ILE A 35 -13.83 15.72 -4.40
CA ILE A 35 -12.46 16.21 -4.47
C ILE A 35 -11.58 15.07 -3.98
N TYR A 36 -10.72 14.55 -4.85
CA TYR A 36 -9.81 13.44 -4.52
C TYR A 36 -8.62 13.98 -3.72
N LEU A 37 -8.62 13.67 -2.42
CA LEU A 37 -7.58 13.94 -1.43
C LEU A 37 -7.20 12.63 -0.71
N ASP A 38 -7.23 11.53 -1.45
CA ASP A 38 -7.11 10.16 -0.92
C ASP A 38 -5.72 9.55 -1.16
N ALA A 39 -4.91 10.15 -2.03
CA ALA A 39 -3.57 9.66 -2.36
C ALA A 39 -2.44 10.70 -2.15
N ASN A 40 -2.71 11.79 -1.42
CA ASN A 40 -1.74 12.88 -1.14
C ASN A 40 -1.06 13.47 -2.40
N GLU A 41 -1.78 13.46 -3.51
CA GLU A 41 -1.35 14.11 -4.73
C GLU A 41 -1.26 15.62 -4.48
N ASN A 42 -0.15 16.23 -4.90
CA ASN A 42 -0.05 17.68 -4.84
C ASN A 42 -1.08 18.26 -5.84
N PRO A 43 -2.05 19.09 -5.40
CA PRO A 43 -3.06 19.66 -6.28
C PRO A 43 -2.50 20.73 -7.25
N PHE A 44 -1.20 21.04 -7.13
CA PHE A 44 -0.48 22.00 -7.95
C PHE A 44 0.62 21.32 -8.78
N PHE A 45 0.90 21.84 -9.97
CA PHE A 45 1.92 21.31 -10.89
C PHE A 45 3.32 21.45 -10.29
N ASN A 46 3.91 20.35 -9.81
CA ASN A 46 5.17 20.32 -9.07
C ASN A 46 6.43 20.25 -9.96
N GLY A 47 6.27 20.34 -11.28
CA GLY A 47 7.38 20.37 -12.24
C GLY A 47 8.18 19.06 -12.36
N VAL A 48 7.77 17.98 -11.69
CA VAL A 48 8.44 16.68 -11.78
C VAL A 48 7.65 15.72 -12.66
N ASN A 49 8.32 15.30 -13.74
CA ASN A 49 7.92 14.28 -14.70
C ASN A 49 8.73 12.98 -14.52
N ARG A 50 9.43 12.85 -13.39
CA ARG A 50 10.33 11.74 -13.09
C ARG A 50 9.88 11.04 -11.81
N TYR A 51 10.06 9.73 -11.80
CA TYR A 51 9.85 8.92 -10.61
C TYR A 51 10.75 9.40 -9.46
N PRO A 52 10.28 9.27 -8.20
CA PRO A 52 11.10 9.57 -7.04
C PRO A 52 12.32 8.65 -6.96
N ASP A 53 13.28 8.99 -6.10
CA ASP A 53 14.41 8.09 -5.81
C ASP A 53 13.87 6.75 -5.28
N PRO A 54 14.08 5.63 -6.01
CA PRO A 54 13.59 4.33 -5.60
C PRO A 54 14.28 3.80 -4.34
N LYS A 55 15.44 4.35 -3.96
CA LYS A 55 16.19 3.93 -2.77
C LYS A 55 15.85 4.74 -1.52
N GLN A 56 15.20 5.88 -1.70
CA GLN A 56 14.76 6.80 -0.64
C GLN A 56 15.91 7.20 0.29
N LEU A 57 17.12 7.41 -0.25
CA LEU A 57 18.35 7.50 0.53
C LEU A 57 18.32 8.66 1.53
N GLU A 58 17.93 9.86 1.06
CA GLU A 58 17.88 11.06 1.90
C GLU A 58 16.93 10.88 3.10
N LEU A 59 15.79 10.24 2.88
CA LEU A 59 14.84 9.96 3.96
C LEU A 59 15.39 8.93 4.95
N LYS A 60 16.04 7.87 4.46
CA LYS A 60 16.64 6.85 5.32
C LYS A 60 17.78 7.42 6.15
N ASP A 61 18.63 8.26 5.59
CA ASP A 61 19.72 8.92 6.31
C ASP A 61 19.20 9.80 7.45
N ALA A 62 18.13 10.57 7.20
CA ALA A 62 17.50 11.40 8.22
C ALA A 62 16.90 10.55 9.37
N ILE A 63 16.24 9.43 9.05
CA ILE A 63 15.69 8.51 10.06
C ILE A 63 16.82 7.82 10.84
N ALA A 64 17.87 7.36 10.14
CA ALA A 64 19.03 6.71 10.73
C ALA A 64 19.69 7.60 11.79
N GLN A 65 19.92 8.87 11.46
CA GLN A 65 20.50 9.85 12.38
C GLN A 65 19.61 10.05 13.62
N ASN A 66 18.28 10.19 13.44
CA ASN A 66 17.34 10.39 14.55
C ASN A 66 17.28 9.15 15.48
N LYS A 67 17.37 7.94 14.91
CA LYS A 67 17.22 6.68 15.65
C LYS A 67 18.55 6.07 16.12
N GLY A 68 19.70 6.65 15.79
CA GLY A 68 21.00 6.08 16.10
C GLY A 68 21.24 4.74 15.39
N LEU A 69 20.69 4.58 14.18
CA LEU A 69 20.81 3.37 13.35
C LEU A 69 21.71 3.66 12.14
N ARG A 70 22.08 2.59 11.42
CA ARG A 70 22.72 2.71 10.11
C ARG A 70 21.66 2.70 9.02
N THR A 71 21.86 3.49 7.96
CA THR A 71 20.93 3.62 6.82
C THR A 71 20.60 2.28 6.18
N GLU A 72 21.57 1.36 6.07
CA GLU A 72 21.37 0.02 5.50
C GLU A 72 20.46 -0.89 6.34
N ASN A 73 20.24 -0.56 7.61
CA ASN A 73 19.35 -1.30 8.51
C ASN A 73 17.90 -0.78 8.45
N ILE A 74 17.57 0.11 7.50
CA ILE A 74 16.24 0.74 7.41
C ILE A 74 15.55 0.36 6.10
N LEU A 75 14.36 -0.23 6.24
CA LEU A 75 13.37 -0.42 5.19
C LEU A 75 12.23 0.59 5.38
N ILE A 76 11.79 1.20 4.28
CA ILE A 76 10.63 2.10 4.25
C ILE A 76 9.56 1.43 3.37
N GLY A 77 8.34 1.31 3.89
CA GLY A 77 7.16 0.92 3.13
C GLY A 77 6.18 2.08 2.98
N ASN A 78 5.23 1.96 2.06
CA ASN A 78 4.10 2.86 1.90
C ASN A 78 3.05 2.60 2.99
N GLY A 79 3.42 2.92 4.23
CA GLY A 79 2.71 2.49 5.44
C GLY A 79 3.29 1.20 6.02
N SER A 80 2.98 0.95 7.30
CA SER A 80 3.49 -0.23 8.02
C SER A 80 2.90 -1.55 7.51
N ASP A 81 1.69 -1.52 6.95
CA ASP A 81 1.01 -2.73 6.47
C ASP A 81 1.78 -3.39 5.31
N GLU A 82 2.41 -2.59 4.44
CA GLU A 82 3.29 -3.12 3.40
C GLU A 82 4.51 -3.83 4.00
N VAL A 83 5.08 -3.27 5.07
CA VAL A 83 6.21 -3.91 5.77
C VAL A 83 5.77 -5.22 6.42
N LEU A 84 4.57 -5.28 7.00
CA LEU A 84 4.01 -6.52 7.54
C LEU A 84 3.79 -7.57 6.44
N ASP A 85 3.20 -7.19 5.30
CA ASP A 85 3.02 -8.09 4.14
C ASP A 85 4.37 -8.64 3.64
N LEU A 86 5.39 -7.79 3.53
CA LEU A 86 6.74 -8.20 3.13
C LEU A 86 7.35 -9.21 4.11
N LEU A 87 7.14 -9.04 5.42
CA LEU A 87 7.60 -10.02 6.42
C LEU A 87 6.92 -11.38 6.24
N PHE A 88 5.60 -11.41 6.06
CA PHE A 88 4.89 -12.66 5.80
C PHE A 88 5.38 -13.33 4.51
N ARG A 89 5.56 -12.59 3.42
CA ARG A 89 6.05 -13.14 2.15
C ARG A 89 7.49 -13.65 2.20
N ALA A 90 8.35 -13.03 3.00
CA ALA A 90 9.75 -13.39 3.09
C ALA A 90 9.99 -14.64 3.95
N PHE A 91 9.15 -14.86 4.97
CA PHE A 91 9.43 -15.87 6.01
C PHE A 91 8.37 -16.97 6.15
N CYS A 92 7.20 -16.83 5.52
CA CYS A 92 6.14 -17.84 5.60
C CYS A 92 5.96 -18.55 4.26
N GLU A 93 6.05 -19.89 4.27
CA GLU A 93 5.61 -20.73 3.15
C GLU A 93 4.06 -20.84 3.17
N PRO A 94 3.34 -20.52 2.08
CA PRO A 94 1.88 -20.51 2.03
C PRO A 94 1.16 -21.85 2.24
#